data_AF-A0A9D3W2R2-F1
#
_entry.id   AF-A0A9D3W2R2-F1
#
_cell.length_a   1.000
_cell.length_b   1.000
_cell.length_c   1.000
_cell.angle_alpha   90.00
_cell.angle_beta   90.00
_cell.angle_gamma   90.00
#
_symmetry.space_group_name_H-M   'P 1'
#
loop_
_entity.id
_entity.type
_entity.pdbx_description
1 polymer ?
#
loop_
_entity_poly.entity_id
_entity_poly.type
_entity_poly.pdbx_seq_one_letter_code
_entity_poly.pdbx_strand_id
1 'polypeptide(L)'
;MILFVSFLLMYLFFFLICLQTEKAFLKQPKVFLSSKKTGKGKRPGKGGNRFWKSIGLGFKTPREAIEGTYIDKKCPFTGTVSVRGRILAGTCHSAKMMRTIIVRRNYLHYIKKYRRYEKRHSNIPAHISPCFRVKEGDHVIIGQCRPLSKTVRFNVLKVIPAGSSGGGKKAFTGM
;
A
#
# COMPACT_ATOMS: atom_id res chain seq x y z
N MET A 1 33.73 9.74 -25.50
CA MET A 1 33.42 9.83 -24.05
C MET A 1 32.32 10.84 -23.72
N ILE A 2 32.27 12.02 -24.35
CA ILE A 2 31.26 13.07 -24.05
C ILE A 2 29.82 12.64 -24.37
N LEU A 3 29.57 11.94 -25.49
CA LEU A 3 28.23 11.38 -25.79
C LEU A 3 27.78 10.32 -24.77
N PHE A 4 28.71 9.54 -24.20
CA PHE A 4 28.38 8.48 -23.24
C PHE A 4 27.98 9.07 -21.89
N VAL A 5 28.61 10.18 -21.48
CA VAL A 5 28.25 10.91 -20.25
C VAL A 5 26.91 11.63 -20.42
N SER A 6 26.64 12.25 -21.58
CA SER A 6 25.33 12.87 -21.85
C SER A 6 24.21 11.84 -21.97
N PHE A 7 24.46 10.66 -22.54
CA PHE A 7 23.48 9.56 -22.59
C PHE A 7 23.21 9.00 -21.19
N LEU A 8 24.25 8.84 -20.35
CA LEU A 8 24.09 8.42 -18.96
C LEU A 8 23.38 9.49 -18.09
N LEU A 9 23.67 10.78 -18.30
CA LEU A 9 22.98 11.88 -17.62
C LEU A 9 21.53 11.97 -18.05
N MET A 10 21.23 11.81 -19.34
CA MET A 10 19.86 11.77 -19.85
C MET A 10 19.10 10.56 -19.31
N TYR A 11 19.73 9.39 -19.21
CA TYR A 11 19.15 8.20 -18.56
C TYR A 11 18.94 8.42 -17.07
N LEU A 12 19.87 9.06 -16.35
CA LEU A 12 19.74 9.35 -14.93
C LEU A 12 18.65 10.42 -14.66
N PHE A 13 18.54 11.42 -15.53
CA PHE A 13 17.52 12.47 -15.48
C PHE A 13 16.14 11.90 -15.85
N PHE A 14 16.06 11.02 -16.84
CA PHE A 14 14.84 10.28 -17.21
C PHE A 14 14.41 9.29 -16.12
N PHE A 15 15.37 8.61 -15.47
CA PHE A 15 15.11 7.73 -14.33
C PHE A 15 14.63 8.48 -13.08
N LEU A 16 15.10 9.72 -12.87
CA LEU A 16 14.63 10.60 -11.79
C LEU A 16 13.23 11.17 -12.07
N ILE A 17 12.92 11.51 -13.33
CA ILE A 17 11.58 11.97 -13.76
C ILE A 17 10.54 10.86 -13.60
N CYS A 18 10.91 9.60 -13.81
CA CYS A 18 9.99 8.45 -13.66
C CYS A 18 9.51 8.24 -12.20
N LEU A 19 10.26 8.71 -11.20
CA LEU A 19 9.89 8.62 -9.77
C LEU A 19 9.02 9.78 -9.26
N GLN A 20 8.96 10.90 -9.99
CA GLN A 20 8.20 12.09 -9.60
C GLN A 20 6.97 12.27 -10.47
N THR A 21 5.90 11.57 -10.12
CA THR A 21 4.61 11.60 -10.84
C THR A 21 3.84 12.92 -10.70
N GLU A 22 4.24 13.80 -9.77
CA GLU A 22 3.51 15.03 -9.42
C GLU A 22 4.37 16.28 -9.68
N LYS A 23 3.73 17.41 -10.01
CA LYS A 23 4.40 18.68 -10.33
C LYS A 23 5.27 19.23 -9.18
N ALA A 24 4.95 18.88 -7.94
CA ALA A 24 5.69 19.30 -6.75
C ALA A 24 6.67 18.20 -6.32
N PHE A 25 7.87 18.61 -5.87
CA PHE A 25 8.83 17.71 -5.26
C PHE A 25 8.27 17.12 -3.96
N LEU A 26 7.89 15.85 -4.00
CA LEU A 26 7.39 15.13 -2.84
C LEU A 26 8.56 14.74 -1.93
N LYS A 27 8.45 15.03 -0.64
CA LYS A 27 9.41 14.62 0.39
C LYS A 27 8.72 14.08 1.62
N GLN A 28 9.39 13.21 2.37
CA GLN A 28 8.91 12.78 3.68
C GLN A 28 9.17 13.91 4.69
N PRO A 29 8.17 14.29 5.52
CA PRO A 29 8.31 15.44 6.43
C PRO A 29 9.33 15.19 7.56
N LYS A 30 9.56 13.93 7.93
CA LYS A 30 10.48 13.53 9.00
C LYS A 30 11.91 13.26 8.52
N VAL A 31 12.16 13.40 7.22
CA VAL A 31 13.45 13.13 6.61
C VAL A 31 14.04 14.43 6.10
N PHE A 32 15.23 14.76 6.59
CA PHE A 32 16.02 15.86 6.05
C PHE A 32 16.95 15.32 4.95
N LEU A 33 16.75 15.78 3.72
CA LEU A 33 17.49 15.27 2.55
C LEU A 33 18.90 15.85 2.43
N SER A 34 19.11 17.10 2.82
CA SER A 34 20.37 17.83 2.61
C SER A 34 21.36 17.64 3.77
N SER A 35 21.44 16.44 4.34
CA SER A 35 22.42 16.16 5.41
C SER A 35 23.83 16.08 4.81
N LYS A 36 24.75 16.92 5.29
CA LYS A 36 26.15 16.96 4.84
C LYS A 36 26.97 15.73 5.29
N LYS A 37 26.44 14.89 6.20
CA LYS A 37 27.10 13.66 6.64
C LYS A 37 26.69 12.50 5.74
N THR A 38 27.55 12.14 4.79
CA THR A 38 27.47 10.88 4.03
C THR A 38 27.87 9.73 4.95
N GLY A 39 26.91 9.22 5.73
CA GLY A 39 27.10 7.97 6.46
C GLY A 39 27.36 6.83 5.47
N LYS A 40 28.62 6.45 5.30
CA LYS A 40 29.06 5.31 4.49
C LYS A 40 28.29 4.04 4.87
N GLY A 41 27.74 3.36 3.85
CA GLY A 41 27.48 1.93 3.85
C GLY A 41 26.51 1.38 4.90
N LYS A 42 25.23 1.74 4.85
CA LYS A 42 24.21 1.04 5.64
C LYS A 42 23.10 0.51 4.73
N ARG A 43 22.88 -0.81 4.78
CA ARG A 43 21.83 -1.55 4.06
C ARG A 43 20.48 -0.80 4.12
N PRO A 44 19.66 -0.83 3.06
CA PRO A 44 18.35 -0.19 3.08
C PRO A 44 17.56 -0.69 4.30
N GLY A 45 17.04 0.24 5.10
CA GLY A 45 16.25 -0.04 6.30
C GLY A 45 16.91 0.29 7.64
N LYS A 46 18.20 -0.03 7.89
CA LYS A 46 18.85 0.17 9.21
C LYS A 46 19.77 1.40 9.28
N GLY A 47 19.95 2.09 8.16
CA GLY A 47 20.63 3.38 8.07
C GLY A 47 20.31 4.17 6.81
N GLY A 48 19.26 3.79 6.09
CA GLY A 48 18.72 4.58 4.99
C GLY A 48 17.96 5.78 5.55
N ASN A 49 18.04 6.91 4.86
CA ASN A 49 17.40 8.17 5.27
C ASN A 49 15.86 8.13 5.10
N ARG A 50 15.20 6.97 5.21
CA ARG A 50 13.76 6.79 4.98
C ARG A 50 13.03 6.57 6.29
N PHE A 51 11.99 7.38 6.53
CA PHE A 51 11.12 7.21 7.68
C PHE A 51 10.08 6.10 7.43
N TRP A 52 10.04 5.14 8.35
CA TRP A 52 9.00 4.13 8.46
C TRP A 52 8.64 3.93 9.94
N LYS A 53 7.43 3.43 10.20
CA LYS A 53 6.96 3.08 11.53
C LYS A 53 6.22 1.75 11.52
N SER A 54 6.27 1.04 12.63
CA SER A 54 5.37 -0.09 12.91
C SER A 54 3.97 0.44 13.26
N ILE A 55 2.93 -0.17 12.69
CA ILE A 55 1.53 0.21 12.94
C ILE A 55 1.04 -0.33 14.30
N GLY A 56 1.62 -1.42 14.79
CA GLY A 56 1.10 -2.19 15.92
C GLY A 56 0.05 -3.21 15.48
N LEU A 57 -0.70 -3.77 16.44
CA LEU A 57 -1.82 -4.69 16.20
C LEU A 57 -1.44 -6.01 15.47
N GLY A 58 -0.17 -6.44 15.61
CA GLY A 58 0.31 -7.71 15.04
C GLY A 58 0.59 -7.71 13.52
N PHE A 59 0.50 -6.56 12.85
CA PHE A 59 0.84 -6.47 11.43
C PHE A 59 2.33 -6.24 11.20
N LYS A 60 2.91 -7.03 10.28
CA LYS A 60 4.29 -6.84 9.82
C LYS A 60 4.35 -5.68 8.82
N THR A 61 5.40 -4.86 8.92
CA THR A 61 5.68 -3.82 7.93
C THR A 61 6.16 -4.47 6.62
N PRO A 62 5.60 -4.07 5.45
CA PRO A 62 6.02 -4.65 4.18
C PRO A 62 7.44 -4.20 3.82
N ARG A 63 8.20 -5.07 3.15
CA ARG A 63 9.58 -4.77 2.71
C ARG A 63 9.63 -3.53 1.81
N GLU A 64 8.65 -3.38 0.92
CA GLU A 64 8.51 -2.19 0.07
C GLU A 64 8.37 -0.88 0.85
N ALA A 65 7.80 -0.90 2.07
CA ALA A 65 7.76 0.31 2.89
C ALA A 65 9.13 0.68 3.47
N ILE A 66 9.97 -0.31 3.76
CA ILE A 66 11.29 -0.14 4.38
C ILE A 66 12.32 0.28 3.32
N GLU A 67 12.33 -0.41 2.18
CA GLU A 67 13.36 -0.30 1.15
C GLU A 67 12.91 0.53 -0.06
N GLY A 68 11.59 0.67 -0.28
CA GLY A 68 11.04 1.35 -1.45
C GLY A 68 11.27 2.86 -1.45
N THR A 69 11.14 3.46 -2.63
CA THR A 69 11.42 4.89 -2.86
C THR A 69 10.17 5.76 -2.98
N TYR A 70 8.98 5.17 -2.97
CA TYR A 70 7.72 5.91 -3.12
C TYR A 70 7.49 6.90 -1.96
N ILE A 71 6.73 7.97 -2.21
CA ILE A 71 6.37 8.97 -1.21
C ILE A 71 4.85 9.10 -1.15
N ASP A 72 4.28 8.79 0.01
CA ASP A 72 2.85 8.89 0.25
C ASP A 72 2.56 9.36 1.68
N LYS A 73 1.85 10.48 1.81
CA LYS A 73 1.47 11.08 3.11
C LYS A 73 0.34 10.31 3.79
N LYS A 74 -0.50 9.62 3.00
CA LYS A 74 -1.69 8.88 3.46
C LYS A 74 -1.37 7.44 3.91
N CYS A 75 -0.19 6.93 3.56
CA CYS A 75 0.29 5.61 3.95
C CYS A 75 0.35 5.44 5.48
N PRO A 76 -0.08 4.29 6.03
CA PRO A 76 0.01 4.03 7.47
C PRO A 76 1.43 3.65 7.94
N PHE A 77 2.32 3.20 7.06
CA PHE A 77 3.69 2.78 7.40
C PHE A 77 4.72 3.90 7.30
N THR A 78 4.71 4.65 6.20
CA THR A 78 5.72 5.71 5.92
C THR A 78 5.15 7.12 6.07
N GLY A 79 3.83 7.24 6.23
CA GLY A 79 3.14 8.51 6.41
C GLY A 79 2.85 8.83 7.88
N THR A 80 2.08 9.88 8.08
CA THR A 80 1.68 10.34 9.43
C THR A 80 0.41 9.64 9.94
N VAL A 81 -0.35 8.99 9.05
CA VAL A 81 -1.64 8.37 9.37
C VAL A 81 -1.49 7.25 10.39
N SER A 82 -2.29 7.28 11.45
CA SER A 82 -2.43 6.20 12.42
C SER A 82 -3.71 5.41 12.16
N VAL A 83 -3.64 4.12 12.43
CA VAL A 83 -4.75 3.18 12.30
C VAL A 83 -5.34 3.01 13.70
N ARG A 84 -6.64 3.27 13.84
CA ARG A 84 -7.36 3.19 15.12
C ARG A 84 -8.83 2.87 14.90
N GLY A 85 -9.38 2.02 15.76
CA GLY A 85 -10.77 1.58 15.67
C GLY A 85 -10.91 0.23 14.99
N ARG A 86 -11.85 0.11 14.06
CA ARG A 86 -12.26 -1.18 13.49
C ARG A 86 -11.26 -1.68 12.44
N ILE A 87 -10.95 -2.97 12.48
CA ILE A 87 -10.23 -3.69 11.42
C ILE A 87 -11.24 -4.58 10.70
N LEU A 88 -11.33 -4.44 9.38
CA LEU A 88 -12.30 -5.13 8.55
C LEU A 88 -11.57 -5.93 7.47
N ALA A 89 -12.04 -7.13 7.19
CA ALA A 89 -11.59 -7.96 6.06
C ALA A 89 -12.65 -7.98 4.96
N GLY A 90 -12.26 -7.83 3.71
CA GLY A 90 -13.16 -7.91 2.55
C GLY A 90 -12.41 -8.27 1.28
N THR A 91 -13.11 -8.30 0.16
CA THR A 91 -12.51 -8.54 -1.16
C THR A 91 -12.32 -7.23 -1.90
N CYS A 92 -11.23 -7.10 -2.66
CA CYS A 92 -11.03 -5.97 -3.55
C CYS A 92 -12.00 -6.10 -4.73
N HIS A 93 -12.99 -5.21 -4.82
CA HIS A 93 -13.95 -5.23 -5.92
C HIS A 93 -13.42 -4.49 -7.14
N SER A 94 -12.86 -3.30 -6.94
CA SER A 94 -12.27 -2.51 -8.02
C SER A 94 -11.06 -1.70 -7.55
N ALA A 95 -10.05 -1.64 -8.40
CA ALA A 95 -8.79 -0.92 -8.16
C ALA A 95 -8.51 0.14 -9.27
N LYS A 96 -9.57 0.69 -9.86
CA LYS A 96 -9.48 1.62 -11.00
C LYS A 96 -9.02 3.03 -10.61
N MET A 97 -9.18 3.41 -9.34
CA MET A 97 -8.82 4.73 -8.86
C MET A 97 -7.34 4.79 -8.45
N MET A 98 -6.73 5.97 -8.63
CA MET A 98 -5.37 6.22 -8.18
C MET A 98 -5.25 6.05 -6.65
N ARG A 99 -4.44 5.06 -6.24
CA ARG A 99 -4.09 4.79 -4.83
C ARG A 99 -5.30 4.59 -3.89
N THR A 100 -6.48 4.25 -4.41
CA THR A 100 -7.67 3.91 -3.62
C THR A 100 -8.37 2.70 -4.23
N ILE A 101 -8.83 1.78 -3.38
CA ILE A 101 -9.58 0.59 -3.80
C ILE A 101 -10.98 0.61 -3.18
N ILE A 102 -11.93 -0.04 -3.85
CA ILE A 102 -13.24 -0.33 -3.29
C ILE A 102 -13.23 -1.75 -2.74
N VAL A 103 -13.36 -1.88 -1.43
CA VAL A 103 -13.46 -3.17 -0.75
C VAL A 103 -14.93 -3.52 -0.57
N ARG A 104 -15.32 -4.70 -1.03
CA ARG A 104 -16.68 -5.21 -0.86
C ARG A 104 -16.71 -6.21 0.29
N ARG A 105 -17.72 -6.08 1.16
CA ARG A 105 -18.02 -7.05 2.22
C ARG A 105 -19.40 -7.61 1.95
N ASN A 106 -19.45 -8.88 1.56
CA ASN A 106 -20.70 -9.61 1.44
C ASN A 106 -21.04 -10.19 2.82
N TYR A 107 -22.27 -10.00 3.27
CA TYR A 107 -22.78 -10.55 4.52
C TYR A 107 -24.22 -11.00 4.37
N LEU A 108 -24.62 -11.96 5.19
CA LEU A 108 -25.98 -12.48 5.21
C LEU A 108 -26.77 -11.72 6.28
N HIS A 109 -27.86 -11.08 5.88
CA HIS A 109 -28.77 -10.40 6.80
C HIS A 109 -29.93 -11.35 7.14
N TYR A 110 -30.14 -11.61 8.43
CA TYR A 110 -31.21 -12.49 8.89
C TYR A 110 -32.55 -11.75 9.00
N ILE A 111 -33.58 -12.24 8.33
CA ILE A 111 -34.93 -11.69 8.42
C ILE A 111 -35.74 -12.49 9.44
N LYS A 112 -35.95 -11.89 10.62
CA LYS A 112 -36.62 -12.53 11.78
C LYS A 112 -37.99 -13.11 11.44
N LYS A 113 -38.82 -12.38 10.67
CA LYS A 113 -40.18 -12.80 10.28
C LYS A 113 -40.20 -14.12 9.51
N TYR A 114 -39.26 -14.31 8.58
CA TYR A 114 -39.25 -15.46 7.67
C TYR A 114 -38.22 -16.53 8.03
N ARG A 115 -37.41 -16.30 9.07
CA ARG A 115 -36.29 -17.16 9.48
C ARG A 115 -35.33 -17.51 8.32
N ARG A 116 -35.16 -16.59 7.36
CA ARG A 116 -34.32 -16.74 6.17
C ARG A 116 -33.22 -15.68 6.14
N TYR A 117 -32.14 -15.97 5.40
CA TYR A 117 -31.04 -15.04 5.17
C TYR A 117 -31.12 -14.40 3.78
N GLU A 118 -30.89 -13.09 3.71
CA GLU A 118 -30.75 -12.32 2.48
C GLU A 118 -29.28 -11.96 2.26
N LYS A 119 -28.79 -12.06 1.01
CA LYS A 119 -27.44 -11.61 0.66
C LYS A 119 -27.42 -10.09 0.54
N ARG A 120 -26.65 -9.43 1.40
CA ARG A 120 -26.36 -7.98 1.31
C ARG A 120 -24.87 -7.75 1.13
N HIS A 121 -24.54 -6.56 0.64
CA HIS A 121 -23.16 -6.14 0.50
C HIS A 121 -23.00 -4.69 0.90
N SER A 122 -21.82 -4.35 1.41
CA SER A 122 -21.39 -2.98 1.64
C SER A 122 -20.06 -2.72 0.94
N ASN A 123 -19.97 -1.55 0.31
CA ASN A 123 -18.77 -1.10 -0.39
C ASN A 123 -18.07 -0.06 0.49
N ILE A 124 -16.81 -0.31 0.78
CA ILE A 124 -15.99 0.50 1.67
C ILE A 124 -14.77 0.98 0.87
N PRO A 125 -14.64 2.29 0.64
CA PRO A 125 -13.45 2.83 -0.02
C PRO A 125 -12.27 2.84 0.96
N ALA A 126 -11.14 2.32 0.52
CA ALA A 126 -9.91 2.25 1.30
C ALA A 126 -8.72 2.79 0.51
N HIS A 127 -7.88 3.60 1.16
CA HIS A 127 -6.62 4.06 0.58
C HIS A 127 -5.63 2.89 0.54
N ILE A 128 -5.03 2.67 -0.62
CA ILE A 128 -3.97 1.69 -0.82
C ILE A 128 -2.64 2.42 -0.87
N SER A 129 -1.74 2.07 0.05
CA SER A 129 -0.37 2.53 -0.05
C SER A 129 0.32 1.81 -1.21
N PRO A 130 1.18 2.49 -1.99
CA PRO A 130 1.90 1.87 -3.10
C PRO A 130 2.85 0.71 -2.71
N CYS A 131 3.02 0.40 -1.42
CA CYS A 131 3.68 -0.84 -0.96
C CYS A 131 2.94 -2.12 -1.36
N PHE A 132 1.67 -1.98 -1.73
CA PHE A 132 0.79 -3.09 -1.99
C PHE A 132 0.35 -3.02 -3.44
N ARG A 133 0.65 -4.09 -4.17
CA ARG A 133 0.09 -4.34 -5.50
C ARG A 133 -1.15 -5.21 -5.29
N VAL A 134 -2.33 -4.64 -5.49
CA VAL A 134 -3.62 -5.31 -5.32
C VAL A 134 -4.28 -5.46 -6.69
N LYS A 135 -4.84 -6.64 -6.93
CA LYS A 135 -5.70 -6.94 -8.07
C LYS A 135 -7.15 -7.11 -7.61
N GLU A 136 -8.07 -7.02 -8.56
CA GLU A 136 -9.47 -7.32 -8.30
C GLU A 136 -9.61 -8.80 -7.88
N GLY A 137 -10.39 -9.07 -6.84
CA GLY A 137 -10.55 -10.40 -6.26
C GLY A 137 -9.63 -10.72 -5.07
N ASP A 138 -8.59 -9.93 -4.80
CA ASP A 138 -7.73 -10.16 -3.64
C ASP A 138 -8.45 -9.96 -2.31
N HIS A 139 -8.09 -10.75 -1.30
CA HIS A 139 -8.57 -10.57 0.06
C HIS A 139 -7.73 -9.51 0.77
N VAL A 140 -8.38 -8.47 1.29
CA VAL A 140 -7.69 -7.32 1.88
C VAL A 140 -8.19 -7.08 3.30
N ILE A 141 -7.24 -6.85 4.20
CA ILE A 141 -7.50 -6.39 5.56
C ILE A 141 -7.28 -4.88 5.59
N ILE A 142 -8.34 -4.15 5.92
CA ILE A 142 -8.36 -2.71 6.03
C ILE A 142 -8.51 -2.30 7.50
N GLY A 143 -7.84 -1.21 7.88
CA GLY A 143 -7.93 -0.61 9.19
C GLY A 143 -8.55 0.78 9.11
N GLN A 144 -9.41 1.10 10.08
CA GLN A 144 -9.99 2.43 10.21
C GLN A 144 -8.90 3.47 10.53
N CYS A 145 -9.02 4.66 9.96
CA CYS A 145 -8.13 5.78 10.20
C CYS A 145 -8.93 7.08 10.35
N ARG A 146 -8.21 8.19 10.58
CA ARG A 146 -8.81 9.52 10.43
C ARG A 146 -9.30 9.71 8.98
N PRO A 147 -10.30 10.59 8.73
CA PRO A 147 -10.72 10.89 7.36
C PRO A 147 -9.53 11.35 6.50
N LEU A 148 -9.33 10.69 5.36
CA LEU A 148 -8.27 11.02 4.38
C LEU A 148 -8.82 11.73 3.14
N SER A 149 -10.10 11.48 2.84
CA SER A 149 -10.88 12.16 1.83
C SER A 149 -12.35 12.20 2.27
N LYS A 150 -13.24 12.72 1.43
CA LYS A 150 -14.69 12.76 1.69
C LYS A 150 -15.23 11.37 2.07
N THR A 151 -14.80 10.33 1.37
CA THR A 151 -15.32 8.97 1.53
C THR A 151 -14.31 8.01 2.17
N VAL A 152 -13.01 8.24 2.01
CA VAL A 152 -11.95 7.33 2.46
C VAL A 152 -11.63 7.56 3.93
N ARG A 153 -11.98 6.57 4.76
CA ARG A 153 -11.72 6.51 6.20
C ARG A 153 -11.02 5.21 6.63
N PHE A 154 -10.56 4.44 5.65
CA PHE A 154 -9.88 3.16 5.85
C PHE A 154 -8.60 3.12 5.04
N ASN A 155 -7.59 2.43 5.58
CA ASN A 155 -6.32 2.14 4.91
C ASN A 155 -6.11 0.63 4.80
N VAL A 156 -5.49 0.20 3.71
CA VAL A 156 -5.06 -1.19 3.54
C VAL A 156 -3.87 -1.49 4.47
N LEU A 157 -3.96 -2.58 5.23
CA LEU A 157 -2.93 -3.05 6.16
C LEU A 157 -2.21 -4.30 5.66
N LYS A 158 -2.96 -5.23 5.09
CA LYS A 158 -2.45 -6.51 4.60
C LYS A 158 -3.26 -6.95 3.40
N VAL A 159 -2.57 -7.47 2.39
CA VAL A 159 -3.15 -8.11 1.23
C VAL A 159 -2.86 -9.60 1.33
N ILE A 160 -3.88 -10.40 1.11
CA ILE A 160 -3.82 -11.85 0.98
C ILE A 160 -4.17 -12.12 -0.48
N PRO A 161 -3.18 -12.39 -1.35
CA PRO A 161 -3.45 -12.65 -2.75
C PRO A 161 -4.30 -13.92 -2.88
N ALA A 162 -5.28 -13.90 -3.79
CA ALA A 162 -6.26 -14.99 -3.93
C ALA A 162 -5.61 -16.38 -4.15
N GLY A 163 -4.41 -16.43 -4.75
CA GLY A 163 -3.65 -17.67 -4.96
C GLY A 163 -2.85 -18.19 -3.77
N SER A 164 -2.79 -17.47 -2.64
CA SER A 164 -1.95 -17.85 -1.48
C SER A 164 -2.69 -18.59 -0.37
N SER A 165 -4.02 -18.50 -0.33
CA SER A 165 -4.86 -19.15 0.66
C SER A 165 -5.44 -20.44 0.10
N GLY A 166 -4.68 -21.54 0.17
CA GLY A 166 -5.25 -22.89 0.09
C GLY A 166 -4.93 -23.73 -1.15
N GLY A 167 -3.73 -23.63 -1.75
CA GLY A 167 -3.39 -24.47 -2.90
C GLY A 167 -1.91 -24.54 -3.28
N GLY A 168 -0.98 -24.30 -2.35
CA GLY A 168 0.47 -24.33 -2.63
C GLY A 168 1.05 -25.74 -2.90
N LYS A 169 0.21 -26.75 -3.11
CA LYS A 169 0.61 -28.09 -3.55
C LYS A 169 -0.38 -28.51 -4.63
N LYS A 170 0.14 -29.01 -5.77
CA LYS A 170 -0.54 -29.39 -7.02
C LYS A 170 -0.67 -28.30 -8.09
N ALA A 171 0.46 -27.73 -8.50
CA ALA A 171 0.65 -27.43 -9.91
C ALA A 171 2.00 -28.05 -10.32
N PHE A 172 1.99 -29.35 -10.59
CA PHE A 172 3.03 -29.93 -11.43
C PHE A 172 2.67 -29.53 -12.85
N THR A 173 3.29 -28.47 -13.36
CA THR A 173 3.39 -28.27 -14.80
C THR A 173 4.38 -29.32 -15.31
N GLY A 174 3.84 -30.43 -15.81
CA GLY A 174 4.60 -31.39 -16.59
C GLY A 174 4.92 -30.82 -17.96
N MET A 175 6.16 -31.08 -18.38
CA MET A 175 6.84 -30.73 -19.64
C MET A 175 7.35 -29.30 -19.76
#